data_AF-A0A963HDM9-F1
#
_entry.id   AF-A0A963HDM9-F1
#
_cell.length_a   1.000
_cell.length_b   1.000
_cell.length_c   1.000
_cell.angle_alpha   90.00
_cell.angle_beta   90.00
_cell.angle_gamma   90.00
#
_symmetry.space_group_name_H-M   'P 1'
#
loop_
_entity.id
_entity.type
_entity.pdbx_description
1 polymer ?
#
loop_
_entity_poly.entity_id
_entity_poly.type
_entity_poly.pdbx_seq_one_letter_code
_entity_poly.pdbx_strand_id
1 'polypeptide(L)' 'KKLTFTLDAGQTRYVRTVIGIGFFVGRVYPELVDDATGQKELEDASYIGQPLDQSARSGAKSL' A
#
# COMPACT_ATOMS: atom_id res chain seq x y z
N LYS A 1 8.12 12.92 -6.03
CA LYS A 1 6.67 13.28 -5.89
C LYS A 1 6.26 12.84 -4.50
N LYS A 2 5.52 13.67 -3.75
CA LYS A 2 4.98 13.33 -2.43
C LYS A 2 3.48 13.08 -2.58
N LEU A 3 3.01 11.93 -2.10
CA LEU A 3 1.59 11.65 -1.95
C LEU A 3 1.18 11.98 -0.50
N THR A 4 0.05 12.63 -0.31
CA THR A 4 -0.51 12.94 1.01
C THR A 4 -2.01 12.68 0.94
N PHE A 5 -2.52 11.92 1.89
CA PHE A 5 -3.92 11.53 1.98
C PHE A 5 -4.33 11.45 3.46
N THR A 6 -5.62 11.61 3.72
CA THR A 6 -6.21 11.38 5.04
C THR A 6 -6.54 9.90 5.17
N LEU A 7 -6.31 9.34 6.36
CA LEU A 7 -6.68 7.96 6.71
C LEU A 7 -7.48 7.96 8.00
N ASP A 8 -8.78 7.70 7.88
CA ASP A 8 -9.68 7.61 9.02
C ASP A 8 -9.61 6.22 9.68
N ALA A 9 -10.11 6.11 10.91
CA ALA A 9 -10.15 4.83 11.61
C ALA A 9 -10.99 3.80 10.83
N GLY A 10 -10.40 2.62 10.60
CA GLY A 10 -11.04 1.55 9.82
C GLY A 10 -11.03 1.76 8.30
N GLN A 11 -10.51 2.88 7.80
CA GLN A 11 -10.35 3.12 6.37
C GLN A 11 -9.16 2.34 5.82
N THR A 12 -9.32 1.76 4.64
CA THR A 12 -8.23 1.19 3.85
C THR A 12 -7.97 2.11 2.66
N ARG A 13 -6.69 2.35 2.36
CA ARG A 13 -6.25 3.12 1.19
C ARG A 13 -5.17 2.33 0.47
N TYR A 14 -5.28 2.23 -0.84
CA TYR A 14 -4.32 1.52 -1.67
C TYR A 14 -3.38 2.50 -2.35
N VAL A 15 -2.07 2.28 -2.19
CA VAL A 15 -1.04 3.11 -2.81
C VAL A 15 -0.23 2.24 -3.74
N ARG A 16 -0.31 2.51 -5.03
CA ARG A 16 0.52 1.89 -6.06
C ARG A 16 1.80 2.70 -6.24
N THR A 17 2.90 2.00 -6.44
CA THR A 17 4.18 2.61 -6.80
C THR A 17 4.45 2.43 -8.28
N VAL A 18 4.65 3.52 -9.01
CA VAL A 18 4.87 3.52 -10.46
C VAL A 18 6.30 3.96 -10.78
N ILE A 19 6.94 3.28 -11.73
CA ILE A 19 8.25 3.68 -12.27
C ILE A 19 8.02 4.57 -13.48
N GLY A 20 8.39 5.84 -13.36
CA GLY A 20 8.42 6.78 -14.48
C GLY A 20 9.84 6.90 -15.03
N ILE A 21 10.00 6.75 -16.35
CA ILE A 21 11.28 6.98 -17.04
C ILE A 21 11.23 8.38 -17.64
N GLY A 22 11.92 9.34 -17.01
CA GLY A 22 12.18 10.65 -17.60
C GLY A 22 13.52 10.66 -18.35
N PHE A 23 14.09 11.84 -18.60
CA PHE A 23 15.44 12.09 -19.17
C PHE A 23 16.54 11.17 -18.58
N PHE A 24 16.63 9.93 -19.08
CA PHE A 24 17.54 8.85 -18.63
C PHE A 24 17.60 8.57 -17.11
N VAL A 25 16.65 9.07 -16.31
CA VAL A 25 16.57 8.84 -14.86
C VAL A 25 15.24 8.16 -14.55
N GLY A 26 15.33 6.91 -14.06
CA GLY A 26 14.20 6.20 -13.48
C GLY A 26 13.81 6.82 -12.16
N ARG A 27 12.52 7.14 -12.00
CA ARG A 27 11.97 7.67 -10.75
C ARG A 27 10.78 6.84 -10.33
N VAL A 28 10.70 6.64 -9.02
CA VAL A 28 9.63 5.89 -8.38
C VAL A 28 8.67 6.88 -7.74
N TYR A 29 7.38 6.79 -8.06
CA TYR A 29 6.38 7.71 -7.55
C TYR A 29 5.14 6.98 -7.02
N PRO A 30 4.64 7.38 -5.84
CA PRO A 30 3.41 6.82 -5.28
C PRO A 30 2.16 7.48 -5.89
N GLU A 31 1.12 6.67 -6.08
CA GLU A 31 -0.20 7.08 -6.55
C GLU A 31 -1.29 6.41 -5.70
N LEU A 32 -2.28 7.19 -5.28
CA LEU A 32 -3.46 6.65 -4.61
C LEU A 32 -4.35 6.02 -5.68
N VAL A 33 -4.72 4.76 -5.49
CA VAL A 33 -5.64 4.04 -6.38
C VAL A 33 -6.94 3.72 -5.64
N ASP A 34 -7.99 3.44 -6.40
CA ASP A 34 -9.25 2.98 -5.84
C ASP A 34 -9.14 1.54 -5.28
N ASP A 35 -10.13 1.16 -4.49
CA ASP A 35 -10.14 -0.13 -3.77
C ASP A 35 -10.16 -1.32 -4.72
N ALA A 36 -10.92 -1.26 -5.82
CA ALA A 36 -11.03 -2.37 -6.76
C ALA A 36 -9.71 -2.62 -7.48
N THR A 37 -9.04 -1.54 -7.92
CA THR A 37 -7.70 -1.61 -8.52
C THR A 37 -6.68 -2.13 -7.52
N GLY A 38 -6.65 -1.56 -6.32
CA GLY A 38 -5.66 -1.91 -5.29
C GLY A 38 -5.78 -3.35 -4.78
N GLN A 39 -6.99 -3.86 -4.59
CA GLN A 39 -7.21 -5.25 -4.18
C GLN A 39 -6.71 -6.23 -5.24
N LYS A 40 -7.12 -6.01 -6.49
CA LYS A 40 -6.72 -6.86 -7.61
C LYS A 40 -5.20 -6.90 -7.77
N GLU A 41 -4.54 -5.76 -7.74
CA GLU A 41 -3.07 -5.69 -7.86
C GLU A 41 -2.35 -6.35 -6.67
N LEU A 42 -2.96 -6.33 -5.48
CA LEU A 42 -2.41 -7.00 -4.31
C LEU A 42 -2.50 -8.53 -4.42
N GLU A 43 -3.56 -9.06 -5.03
CA GLU A 43 -3.72 -10.50 -5.29
C GLU A 43 -2.62 -11.01 -6.23
N ASP A 44 -2.27 -10.22 -7.25
CA ASP A 44 -1.20 -10.53 -8.20
C ASP A 44 0.21 -10.30 -7.60
N ALA A 45 0.31 -9.63 -6.45
CA ALA A 45 1.57 -9.30 -5.82
C ALA A 45 2.10 -10.45 -4.97
N SER A 46 3.32 -10.91 -5.26
CA SER A 46 4.02 -11.88 -4.43
C SER A 46 4.64 -11.21 -3.20
N TYR A 47 4.10 -11.49 -2.02
CA TYR A 47 4.74 -11.09 -0.76
C TYR A 47 5.97 -11.96 -0.48
N ILE A 48 7.15 -11.35 -0.45
CA ILE A 48 8.44 -12.05 -0.24
C ILE A 48 9.03 -11.83 1.18
N GLY A 49 8.26 -11.24 2.10
CA GLY A 49 8.67 -11.01 3.49
C GLY A 49 8.28 -12.14 4.44
N GLN A 50 8.73 -12.09 5.70
CA GLN A 50 8.15 -12.94 6.73
C GLN A 50 6.71 -12.49 7.02
N PRO A 51 5.73 -13.40 7.08
CA PRO A 51 4.36 -13.05 7.44
C PRO A 51 4.32 -12.31 8.77
N LEU A 52 3.50 -11.26 8.86
CA LEU A 52 3.32 -10.53 10.11
C LEU A 52 2.69 -11.46 11.16
N ASP A 53 3.26 -11.47 12.37
CA ASP A 53 2.67 -12.18 13.50
C ASP A 53 1.27 -11.64 13.80
N GLN A 54 0.27 -12.51 13.67
CA GLN A 54 -1.14 -12.16 13.86
C GLN A 54 -1.45 -11.86 15.34
N SER A 55 -0.58 -12.26 16.28
CA SER A 55 -0.71 -11.96 17.71
C SER A 55 -0.71 -10.45 18.01
N ALA A 56 0.00 -9.65 17.20
CA ALA A 56 0.04 -8.19 17.33
C ALA A 56 -1.31 -7.52 17.04
N ARG A 57 -2.18 -8.16 16.25
CA ARG A 57 -3.51 -7.62 15.91
C ARG A 57 -4.55 -7.88 17.00
N SER A 58 -4.32 -8.90 17.84
CA SER A 58 -5.21 -9.32 18.92
C SER A 58 -5.21 -8.32 20.11
N GLY A 59 -4.04 -7.75 20.43
CA GLY A 59 -3.88 -6.85 21.58
C GLY A 59 -4.61 -5.50 21.46
N ALA A 60 -5.05 -5.10 20.27
CA ALA A 60 -5.79 -3.85 20.04
C ALA A 60 -7.31 -3.97 20.25
N LYS A 61 -7.85 -5.19 20.45
CA LYS A 61 -9.29 -5.46 20.59
C LYS A 61 -9.78 -5.60 22.04
N SER A 62 -8.92 -5.40 23.03
CA SER A 62 -9.24 -5.69 24.44
C SER A 62 -9.15 -4.49 25.40
N LEU A 63 -9.40 -3.27 24.92
CA LEU A 63 -9.53 -2.06 25.74
C LEU A 63 -10.88 -1.38 25.50
#